data_AF-A0A662TBH6-F1
#
_entry.id   AF-A0A662TBH6-F1
#
_cell.length_a   1.000
_cell.length_b   1.000
_cell.length_c   1.000
_cell.angle_alpha   90.00
_cell.angle_beta   90.00
_cell.angle_gamma   90.00
#
_symmetry.space_group_name_H-M   'P 1'
#
loop_
_entity.id
_entity.type
_entity.pdbx_description
1 polymer ?
#
loop_
_entity_poly.entity_id
_entity_poly.type
_entity_poly.pdbx_seq_one_letter_code
_entity_poly.pdbx_strand_id
1 'polypeptide(L)'
;MRMHIFGMSIGKIIVLLIIGILVGCILGYGICQVQLLELKEKYWRVSAEYNSTRILYEGLKDKYDLLQRTYNFLNTSYTRLNASYTGLSQKHEKLVTSINLTLDEIILRGKLMDDLMELTIVATLNPEKLHRMQNLILQIDEDIKGVDDEDLSKLWEFTKQAFAENKTRAGLECLFRMISLNQHKTYELYESLSQILKEED
;
A
#
# COMPACT_ATOMS: atom_id res chain seq x y z
N MET A 1 -57.69 99.67 9.33
CA MET A 1 -57.23 99.34 7.96
C MET A 1 -58.17 98.28 7.41
N ARG A 2 -58.95 98.66 6.37
CA ARG A 2 -60.07 97.90 5.80
C ARG A 2 -59.65 96.50 5.34
N MET A 3 -60.23 95.46 5.94
CA MET A 3 -60.34 94.13 5.34
C MET A 3 -61.30 94.24 4.15
N HIS A 4 -60.77 94.30 2.93
CA HIS A 4 -61.55 94.03 1.73
C HIS A 4 -61.81 92.52 1.69
N ILE A 5 -62.84 92.08 2.44
CA ILE A 5 -63.51 90.81 2.16
C ILE A 5 -64.18 91.01 0.81
N PHE A 6 -63.53 90.52 -0.23
CA PHE A 6 -64.08 90.45 -1.58
C PHE A 6 -65.37 89.62 -1.51
N GLY A 7 -66.50 90.20 -1.91
CA GLY A 7 -67.81 89.54 -1.92
C GLY A 7 -67.83 88.33 -2.84
N MET A 8 -67.46 87.16 -2.32
CA MET A 8 -67.59 85.87 -3.00
C MET A 8 -68.87 85.18 -2.51
N SER A 9 -69.79 84.93 -3.43
CA SER A 9 -70.97 84.08 -3.14
C SER A 9 -70.52 82.73 -2.59
N ILE A 10 -71.27 82.19 -1.62
CA ILE A 10 -71.03 80.89 -0.96
C ILE A 10 -70.65 79.79 -1.96
N GLY A 11 -71.24 79.80 -3.16
CA GLY A 11 -70.92 78.87 -4.25
C GLY A 11 -69.45 78.90 -4.70
N LYS A 12 -68.79 80.07 -4.72
CA LYS A 12 -67.37 80.19 -5.12
C LYS A 12 -66.42 79.60 -4.09
N ILE A 13 -66.76 79.68 -2.80
CA ILE A 13 -65.97 79.10 -1.70
C ILE A 13 -66.04 77.57 -1.77
N ILE A 14 -67.25 77.03 -2.00
CA ILE A 14 -67.46 75.58 -2.15
C ILE A 14 -66.66 75.02 -3.34
N VAL A 15 -66.66 75.73 -4.48
CA VAL A 15 -65.90 75.32 -5.67
C VAL A 15 -64.38 75.29 -5.39
N LEU A 16 -63.82 76.28 -4.68
CA LEU A 16 -62.40 76.29 -4.32
C LEU A 16 -62.00 75.14 -3.38
N LEU A 17 -62.87 74.78 -2.43
CA LEU A 17 -62.64 73.62 -1.55
C LEU A 17 -62.64 72.30 -2.33
N ILE A 18 -63.58 72.14 -3.26
CA ILE A 18 -63.65 70.95 -4.12
C ILE A 18 -62.38 70.85 -4.98
N ILE A 19 -61.93 71.95 -5.59
CA ILE A 19 -60.69 71.99 -6.37
C ILE A 19 -59.48 71.63 -5.49
N GLY A 20 -59.39 72.18 -4.28
CA GLY A 20 -58.31 71.86 -3.34
C GLY A 20 -58.25 70.38 -2.96
N ILE A 21 -59.40 69.76 -2.70
CA ILE A 21 -59.50 68.32 -2.43
C ILE A 21 -59.11 67.50 -3.66
N LEU A 22 -59.60 67.89 -4.84
CA LEU A 22 -59.28 67.21 -6.10
C LEU A 22 -57.78 67.26 -6.41
N VAL A 23 -57.15 68.42 -6.25
CA VAL A 23 -55.70 68.60 -6.42
C VAL A 23 -54.93 67.79 -5.39
N GLY A 24 -55.36 67.80 -4.12
CA GLY A 24 -54.75 67.00 -3.06
C GLY A 24 -54.83 65.50 -3.32
N CYS A 25 -55.97 65.00 -3.79
CA CYS A 25 -56.15 63.59 -4.17
C CYS A 25 -55.28 63.19 -5.37
N ILE A 26 -55.15 64.05 -6.38
CA ILE A 26 -54.29 63.79 -7.55
C ILE A 26 -52.82 63.75 -7.13
N LEU A 27 -52.36 64.71 -6.32
CA LEU A 27 -50.98 64.73 -5.82
C LEU A 27 -50.69 63.53 -4.91
N GLY A 28 -51.60 63.19 -4.01
CA GLY A 28 -51.50 62.02 -3.14
C GLY A 28 -51.42 60.71 -3.94
N TYR A 29 -52.27 60.56 -4.96
CA TYR A 29 -52.22 59.42 -5.88
C TYR A 29 -50.88 59.34 -6.61
N GLY A 30 -50.34 60.47 -7.07
CA GLY A 30 -49.03 60.53 -7.71
C GLY A 30 -47.89 60.06 -6.79
N ILE A 31 -47.86 60.50 -5.53
CA ILE A 31 -46.85 60.08 -4.54
C ILE A 31 -46.98 58.57 -4.25
N CYS A 32 -48.20 58.07 -4.05
CA CYS A 32 -48.44 56.65 -3.82
C CYS A 32 -48.00 55.79 -5.03
N GLN A 33 -48.23 56.25 -6.25
CA GLN A 33 -47.78 55.55 -7.46
C GLN A 33 -46.25 55.46 -7.55
N VAL A 34 -45.54 56.55 -7.23
CA VAL A 34 -44.07 56.56 -7.22
C VAL A 34 -43.53 55.59 -6.17
N GLN A 35 -44.07 55.61 -4.95
CA GLN A 35 -43.66 54.68 -3.89
C GLN A 35 -43.92 53.21 -4.25
N LEU A 36 -45.05 52.92 -4.93
CA LEU A 36 -45.37 51.58 -5.40
C LEU A 36 -44.38 51.11 -6.48
N LEU A 37 -44.02 51.99 -7.41
CA LEU A 37 -43.01 51.72 -8.44
C LEU A 37 -41.64 51.42 -7.81
N GLU A 38 -41.18 52.25 -6.87
CA GLU A 38 -39.92 52.01 -6.16
C GLU A 38 -39.91 50.68 -5.41
N LEU A 39 -41.02 50.34 -4.74
CA LEU A 39 -41.15 49.07 -4.02
C LEU A 39 -41.11 47.88 -4.99
N LYS A 40 -41.77 48.00 -6.14
CA LYS A 40 -41.78 46.98 -7.19
C LYS A 40 -40.37 46.77 -7.76
N GLU A 41 -39.62 47.84 -8.01
CA GLU A 41 -38.23 47.74 -8.46
C GLU A 41 -37.33 47.08 -7.42
N LYS A 42 -37.44 47.47 -6.14
CA LYS A 42 -36.71 46.84 -5.03
C LYS A 42 -37.04 45.35 -4.94
N TYR A 43 -38.32 44.99 -5.05
CA TYR A 43 -38.76 43.59 -5.06
C TYR A 43 -38.12 42.79 -6.19
N TRP A 44 -38.16 43.30 -7.43
CA TRP A 44 -37.57 42.61 -8.58
C TRP A 44 -36.06 42.46 -8.45
N ARG A 45 -35.37 43.48 -7.92
CA ARG A 45 -33.92 43.40 -7.66
C ARG A 45 -33.59 42.30 -6.67
N VAL A 46 -34.26 42.28 -5.52
CA VAL A 46 -34.05 41.24 -4.49
C VAL A 46 -34.40 39.86 -5.04
N SER A 47 -35.48 39.73 -5.81
CA SER A 47 -35.86 38.46 -6.44
C SER A 47 -34.80 37.98 -7.44
N ALA A 48 -34.17 38.88 -8.20
CA ALA A 48 -33.09 38.54 -9.11
C ALA A 48 -31.81 38.12 -8.37
N GLU A 49 -31.43 38.85 -7.31
CA GLU A 49 -30.30 38.52 -6.44
C GLU A 49 -30.48 37.16 -5.76
N TYR A 50 -31.69 36.87 -5.27
CA TYR A 50 -32.04 35.58 -4.68
C TYR A 50 -31.88 34.44 -5.70
N ASN A 51 -32.43 34.61 -6.91
CA ASN A 51 -32.31 33.60 -7.95
C ASN A 51 -30.85 33.37 -8.38
N SER A 52 -30.06 34.43 -8.49
CA SER A 52 -28.62 34.34 -8.78
C SER A 52 -27.88 33.56 -7.70
N THR A 53 -28.13 33.89 -6.42
CA THR A 53 -27.54 33.19 -5.28
C THR A 53 -27.93 31.71 -5.24
N ARG A 54 -29.20 31.39 -5.53
CA ARG A 54 -29.68 30.01 -5.60
C ARG A 54 -28.93 29.19 -6.66
N ILE A 55 -28.74 29.75 -7.86
CA ILE A 55 -27.99 29.08 -8.93
C ILE A 55 -26.53 28.85 -8.52
N LEU A 56 -25.88 29.84 -7.88
CA LEU A 56 -24.51 29.68 -7.37
C LEU A 56 -24.42 28.59 -6.30
N TYR A 57 -25.39 28.52 -5.40
CA TYR A 57 -25.46 27.48 -4.37
C TYR A 57 -25.64 26.08 -4.98
N GLU A 58 -26.56 25.92 -5.93
CA GLU A 58 -26.77 24.65 -6.64
C GLU A 58 -25.49 24.22 -7.37
N GLY A 59 -24.82 25.14 -8.08
CA GLY A 59 -23.55 24.85 -8.73
C GLY A 59 -22.42 24.49 -7.76
N LEU A 60 -22.40 25.05 -6.54
CA LEU A 60 -21.45 24.67 -5.50
C LEU A 60 -21.75 23.28 -4.95
N LYS A 61 -23.03 22.95 -4.77
CA LYS A 61 -23.47 21.63 -4.33
C LYS A 61 -23.07 20.55 -5.33
N ASP A 62 -23.24 20.80 -6.63
CA ASP A 62 -22.83 19.85 -7.68
C ASP A 62 -21.30 19.61 -7.66
N LYS A 63 -20.51 20.68 -7.45
CA LYS A 63 -19.05 20.56 -7.31
C LYS A 63 -18.66 19.76 -6.07
N TYR A 64 -19.36 19.95 -4.96
CA TYR A 64 -19.14 19.19 -3.74
C TYR A 64 -19.44 17.70 -3.95
N ASP A 65 -20.58 17.37 -4.56
CA ASP A 65 -20.98 15.99 -4.85
C ASP A 65 -19.97 15.29 -5.78
N LEU A 66 -19.45 16.01 -6.78
CA LEU A 66 -18.39 15.52 -7.65
C LEU A 66 -17.11 15.24 -6.86
N LEU A 67 -16.67 16.20 -6.02
CA LEU A 67 -15.46 16.05 -5.21
C LEU A 67 -15.58 14.85 -4.26
N GLN A 68 -16.74 14.65 -3.65
CA GLN A 68 -17.00 13.52 -2.77
C GLN A 68 -16.88 12.18 -3.51
N ARG A 69 -17.40 12.09 -4.73
CA ARG A 69 -17.25 10.88 -5.57
C ARG A 69 -15.80 10.62 -5.94
N THR A 70 -15.06 11.67 -6.33
CA THR A 70 -13.63 11.56 -6.65
C THR A 70 -12.82 11.10 -5.44
N TYR A 71 -13.11 11.65 -4.26
CA TYR A 71 -12.47 11.23 -3.01
C TYR A 71 -12.71 9.75 -2.71
N ASN A 72 -13.97 9.28 -2.81
CA ASN A 72 -14.30 7.88 -2.58
C ASN A 72 -13.60 6.93 -3.56
N PHE A 73 -13.50 7.33 -4.82
CA PHE A 73 -12.76 6.59 -5.84
C PHE A 73 -11.26 6.52 -5.52
N LEU A 74 -10.66 7.64 -5.11
CA LEU A 74 -9.25 7.70 -4.75
C LEU A 74 -8.96 6.85 -3.51
N ASN A 75 -9.81 6.92 -2.49
CA ASN A 75 -9.69 6.10 -1.27
C ASN A 75 -9.76 4.59 -1.58
N THR A 76 -10.66 4.20 -2.48
CA THR A 76 -10.76 2.80 -2.93
C THR A 76 -9.49 2.37 -3.68
N SER A 77 -8.98 3.23 -4.57
CA SER A 77 -7.75 2.98 -5.31
C SER A 77 -6.54 2.85 -4.39
N TYR A 78 -6.44 3.72 -3.39
CA TYR A 78 -5.41 3.67 -2.36
C TYR A 78 -5.47 2.37 -1.56
N THR A 79 -6.66 1.97 -1.10
CA THR A 79 -6.84 0.72 -0.34
C THR A 79 -6.37 -0.49 -1.15
N ARG A 80 -6.72 -0.55 -2.43
CA ARG A 80 -6.27 -1.62 -3.33
C ARG A 80 -4.76 -1.62 -3.54
N LEU A 81 -4.16 -0.44 -3.73
CA LEU A 81 -2.72 -0.32 -3.86
C LEU A 81 -2.00 -0.78 -2.59
N ASN A 82 -2.48 -0.38 -1.42
CA ASN A 82 -1.91 -0.77 -0.14
C ASN A 82 -1.98 -2.30 0.09
N ALA A 83 -3.10 -2.93 -0.28
CA ALA A 83 -3.22 -4.39 -0.24
C ALA A 83 -2.22 -5.07 -1.19
N SER A 84 -2.06 -4.55 -2.41
CA SER A 84 -1.07 -5.06 -3.37
C SER A 84 0.36 -4.93 -2.84
N TYR A 85 0.69 -3.77 -2.24
CA TYR A 85 2.00 -3.52 -1.65
C TYR A 85 2.29 -4.50 -0.49
N THR A 86 1.31 -4.69 0.40
CA THR A 86 1.44 -5.65 1.52
C THR A 86 1.66 -7.08 1.01
N GLY A 87 0.92 -7.48 -0.02
CA GLY A 87 1.09 -8.78 -0.66
C GLY A 87 2.46 -8.95 -1.31
N LEU A 88 3.00 -7.91 -1.93
CA LEU A 88 4.35 -7.93 -2.50
C LEU A 88 5.42 -8.02 -1.41
N SER A 89 5.28 -7.27 -0.31
CA SER A 89 6.19 -7.32 0.83
C SER A 89 6.29 -8.74 1.42
N GLN A 90 5.15 -9.41 1.60
CA GLN A 90 5.13 -10.79 2.10
C GLN A 90 5.79 -11.79 1.14
N LYS A 91 5.63 -11.60 -0.17
CA LYS A 91 6.32 -12.43 -1.18
C LYS A 91 7.83 -12.23 -1.12
N HIS A 92 8.28 -10.98 -1.00
CA HIS A 92 9.70 -10.65 -0.88
C HIS A 92 10.32 -11.24 0.40
N GLU A 93 9.66 -11.14 1.55
CA GLU A 93 10.14 -11.76 2.79
C GLU A 93 10.29 -13.29 2.67
N LYS A 94 9.32 -13.95 2.02
CA LYS A 94 9.38 -15.40 1.76
C LYS A 94 10.54 -15.75 0.82
N LEU A 95 10.74 -14.95 -0.22
CA LEU A 95 11.84 -15.12 -1.17
C LEU A 95 13.20 -15.01 -0.47
N VAL A 96 13.41 -13.95 0.31
CA VAL A 96 14.64 -13.74 1.09
C VAL A 96 14.89 -14.89 2.06
N THR A 97 13.84 -15.34 2.76
CA THR A 97 13.95 -16.50 3.67
C THR A 97 14.37 -17.76 2.91
N SER A 98 13.75 -18.03 1.76
CA SER A 98 14.09 -19.19 0.92
C SER A 98 15.53 -19.12 0.40
N ILE A 99 15.99 -17.95 -0.05
CA ILE A 99 17.37 -17.74 -0.50
C ILE A 99 18.36 -18.00 0.62
N ASN A 100 18.10 -17.46 1.82
CA ASN A 100 18.99 -17.65 2.97
C ASN A 100 19.10 -19.11 3.37
N LEU A 101 17.97 -19.85 3.43
CA LEU A 101 17.99 -21.28 3.74
C LEU A 101 18.79 -22.09 2.72
N THR A 102 18.59 -21.83 1.42
CA THR A 102 19.35 -22.51 0.36
C THR A 102 20.84 -22.19 0.43
N LEU A 103 21.20 -20.94 0.71
CA LEU A 103 22.59 -20.53 0.88
C LEU A 103 23.25 -21.18 2.10
N ASP A 104 22.56 -21.21 3.24
CA ASP A 104 23.05 -21.84 4.46
C ASP A 104 23.31 -23.34 4.25
N GLU A 105 22.41 -24.05 3.54
CA GLU A 105 22.62 -25.45 3.17
C GLU A 105 23.82 -25.63 2.24
N ILE A 106 23.98 -24.78 1.21
CA ILE A 106 25.14 -24.84 0.30
C ILE A 106 26.45 -24.63 1.07
N ILE A 107 26.49 -23.67 2.01
CA ILE A 107 27.67 -23.38 2.83
C ILE A 107 28.01 -24.59 3.71
N LEU A 108 27.00 -25.17 4.38
CA LEU A 108 27.19 -26.34 5.23
C LEU A 108 27.67 -27.55 4.42
N ARG A 109 27.08 -27.81 3.26
CA ARG A 109 27.51 -28.88 2.35
C ARG A 109 28.91 -28.64 1.78
N GLY A 110 29.30 -27.39 1.55
CA GLY A 110 30.67 -27.00 1.18
C GLY A 110 31.68 -27.36 2.27
N LYS A 111 31.41 -26.98 3.52
CA LYS A 111 32.23 -27.38 4.67
C LYS A 111 32.35 -28.90 4.81
N LEU A 112 31.21 -29.59 4.70
CA LEU A 112 31.17 -31.05 4.79
C LEU A 112 31.99 -31.72 3.68
N MET A 113 32.03 -31.14 2.48
CA MET A 113 32.90 -31.62 1.39
C MET A 113 34.37 -31.59 1.80
N ASP A 114 34.82 -30.48 2.37
CA ASP A 114 36.20 -30.30 2.80
C ASP A 114 36.58 -31.29 3.91
N ASP A 115 35.70 -31.47 4.89
CA ASP A 115 35.92 -32.40 6.00
C ASP A 115 35.95 -33.87 5.53
N LEU A 116 35.07 -34.26 4.59
CA LEU A 116 35.07 -35.60 3.99
C LEU A 116 36.35 -35.85 3.17
N MET A 117 36.82 -34.85 2.42
CA MET A 117 38.09 -34.94 1.69
C MET A 117 39.27 -35.09 2.66
N GLU A 118 39.30 -34.31 3.74
CA GLU A 118 40.35 -34.41 4.76
C GLU A 118 40.34 -35.78 5.43
N LEU A 119 39.18 -36.29 5.80
CA LEU A 119 39.05 -37.62 6.41
C LEU A 119 39.54 -38.72 5.45
N THR A 120 39.21 -38.61 4.17
CA THR A 120 39.69 -39.54 3.13
C THR A 120 41.22 -39.52 3.03
N ILE A 121 41.84 -38.34 3.06
CA ILE A 121 43.30 -38.18 3.02
C ILE A 121 43.95 -38.80 4.26
N VAL A 122 43.43 -38.50 5.46
CA VAL A 122 43.98 -39.03 6.72
C VAL A 122 43.83 -40.55 6.79
N ALA A 123 42.67 -41.07 6.40
CA ALA A 123 42.39 -42.51 6.36
C ALA A 123 43.31 -43.28 5.39
N THR A 124 43.73 -42.63 4.30
CA THR A 124 44.55 -43.27 3.26
C THR A 124 46.05 -43.15 3.53
N LEU A 125 46.53 -41.98 3.95
CA LEU A 125 47.96 -41.67 4.02
C LEU A 125 48.58 -41.81 5.42
N ASN A 126 47.79 -41.62 6.49
CA ASN A 126 48.33 -41.65 7.85
C ASN A 126 47.27 -42.12 8.87
N PRO A 127 46.88 -43.41 8.81
CA PRO A 127 45.84 -43.96 9.68
C PRO A 127 46.25 -43.99 11.17
N GLU A 128 47.53 -43.82 11.49
CA GLU A 128 48.04 -43.78 12.87
C GLU A 128 47.63 -42.52 13.64
N LYS A 129 47.19 -41.45 12.94
CA LYS A 129 46.68 -40.22 13.55
C LYS A 129 45.24 -40.36 14.04
N LEU A 130 45.05 -41.24 15.02
CA LEU A 130 43.75 -41.57 15.63
C LEU A 130 42.99 -40.32 16.12
N HIS A 131 43.68 -39.39 16.78
CA HIS A 131 43.05 -38.16 17.31
C HIS A 131 42.50 -37.26 16.21
N ARG A 132 43.21 -37.13 15.08
CA ARG A 132 42.74 -36.28 13.96
C ARG A 132 41.52 -36.90 13.29
N MET A 133 41.53 -38.23 13.08
CA MET A 133 40.36 -38.94 12.57
C MET A 133 39.15 -38.81 13.50
N GLN A 134 39.34 -38.95 14.81
CA GLN A 134 38.25 -38.81 15.78
C GLN A 134 37.61 -37.42 15.75
N ASN A 135 38.42 -36.36 15.69
CA ASN A 135 37.92 -34.99 15.59
C ASN A 135 37.12 -34.77 14.30
N LEU A 136 37.65 -35.21 13.15
CA LEU A 136 36.95 -35.09 11.86
C LEU A 136 35.63 -35.88 11.87
N ILE A 137 35.63 -37.09 12.44
CA ILE A 137 34.42 -37.89 12.57
C ILE A 137 33.36 -37.16 13.42
N LEU A 138 33.75 -36.53 14.52
CA LEU A 138 32.79 -35.76 15.34
C LEU A 138 32.23 -34.55 14.58
N GLN A 139 33.08 -33.79 13.89
CA GLN A 139 32.67 -32.63 13.10
C GLN A 139 31.72 -33.02 11.96
N ILE A 140 32.07 -34.07 11.21
CA ILE A 140 31.24 -34.61 10.12
C ILE A 140 29.91 -35.13 10.66
N ASP A 141 29.90 -35.79 11.82
CA ASP A 141 28.66 -36.30 12.44
C ASP A 141 27.70 -35.16 12.83
N GLU A 142 28.21 -34.04 13.34
CA GLU A 142 27.42 -32.84 13.62
C GLU A 142 26.90 -32.19 12.33
N ASP A 143 27.75 -32.03 11.31
CA ASP A 143 27.37 -31.38 10.06
C ASP A 143 26.34 -32.22 9.28
N ILE A 144 26.46 -33.55 9.25
CA ILE A 144 25.50 -34.45 8.58
C ILE A 144 24.12 -34.37 9.23
N LYS A 145 24.06 -34.25 10.57
CA LYS A 145 22.80 -34.00 11.28
C LYS A 145 22.18 -32.65 10.92
N GLY A 146 23.01 -31.65 10.63
CA GLY A 146 22.56 -30.32 10.21
C GLY A 146 21.98 -30.27 8.79
N VAL A 147 22.41 -31.18 7.90
CA VAL A 147 21.97 -31.23 6.49
C VAL A 147 20.63 -31.98 6.31
N ASP A 148 20.18 -32.74 7.32
CA ASP A 148 18.92 -33.54 7.30
C ASP A 148 18.75 -34.42 6.04
N ASP A 149 19.85 -35.05 5.60
CA ASP A 149 19.90 -35.90 4.41
C ASP A 149 19.98 -37.37 4.81
N GLU A 150 18.90 -38.11 4.55
CA GLU A 150 18.75 -39.50 4.98
C GLU A 150 19.77 -40.43 4.31
N ASP A 151 20.04 -40.23 3.01
CA ASP A 151 20.98 -41.06 2.27
C ASP A 151 22.41 -40.80 2.74
N LEU A 152 22.76 -39.54 2.97
CA LEU A 152 24.05 -39.15 3.54
C LEU A 152 24.24 -39.70 4.95
N SER A 153 23.20 -39.65 5.78
CA SER A 153 23.21 -40.20 7.14
C SER A 153 23.42 -41.71 7.15
N LYS A 154 22.73 -42.45 6.26
CA LYS A 154 22.93 -43.91 6.13
C LYS A 154 24.34 -44.25 5.69
N LEU A 155 24.86 -43.55 4.67
CA LEU A 155 26.24 -43.74 4.20
C LEU A 155 27.26 -43.43 5.29
N TRP A 156 26.98 -42.43 6.13
CA TRP A 156 27.82 -42.08 7.25
C TRP A 156 27.85 -43.16 8.33
N GLU A 157 26.70 -43.73 8.71
CA GLU A 157 26.66 -44.85 9.65
C GLU A 157 27.44 -46.06 9.13
N PHE A 158 27.28 -46.41 7.84
CA PHE A 158 28.09 -47.47 7.23
C PHE A 158 29.58 -47.16 7.24
N THR A 159 29.95 -45.91 7.01
CA THR A 159 31.35 -45.45 7.06
C THR A 159 31.93 -45.64 8.46
N LYS A 160 31.22 -45.19 9.50
CA LYS A 160 31.62 -45.36 10.90
C LYS A 160 31.78 -46.84 11.26
N GLN A 161 30.83 -47.68 10.86
CA GLN A 161 30.89 -49.13 11.08
C GLN A 161 32.08 -49.78 10.36
N ALA A 162 32.32 -49.42 9.10
CA ALA A 162 33.43 -49.98 8.32
C ALA A 162 34.80 -49.63 8.92
N PHE A 163 34.97 -48.40 9.43
CA PHE A 163 36.20 -48.03 10.15
C PHE A 163 36.34 -48.74 11.49
N ALA A 164 35.24 -48.95 12.23
CA ALA A 164 35.26 -49.71 13.48
C ALA A 164 35.65 -51.19 13.28
N GLU A 165 35.24 -51.80 12.17
CA GLU A 165 35.57 -53.19 11.80
C GLU A 165 36.92 -53.33 11.07
N ASN A 166 37.72 -52.25 11.00
CA ASN A 166 39.00 -52.17 10.28
C ASN A 166 38.90 -52.51 8.77
N LYS A 167 37.70 -52.31 8.18
CA LYS A 167 37.42 -52.50 6.75
C LYS A 167 37.65 -51.19 5.98
N THR A 168 38.90 -50.74 5.93
CA THR A 168 39.30 -49.44 5.35
C THR A 168 38.81 -49.24 3.92
N ARG A 169 38.88 -50.27 3.06
CA ARG A 169 38.39 -50.20 1.67
C ARG A 169 36.90 -49.87 1.59
N ALA A 170 36.07 -50.52 2.41
CA ALA A 170 34.62 -50.28 2.42
C ALA A 170 34.28 -48.89 2.98
N GLY A 171 35.01 -48.43 4.02
CA GLY A 171 34.86 -47.08 4.56
C GLY A 171 35.22 -45.99 3.54
N LEU A 172 36.34 -46.16 2.83
CA LEU A 172 36.75 -45.26 1.75
C LEU A 172 35.74 -45.24 0.60
N GLU A 173 35.21 -46.40 0.20
CA GLU A 173 34.16 -46.48 -0.83
C GLU A 173 32.90 -45.70 -0.43
N CYS A 174 32.49 -45.80 0.84
CA CYS A 174 31.37 -45.01 1.36
C CYS A 174 31.70 -43.50 1.37
N LEU A 175 32.89 -43.10 1.81
CA LEU A 175 33.34 -41.70 1.77
C LEU A 175 33.32 -41.12 0.36
N PHE A 176 33.86 -41.84 -0.63
CA PHE A 176 33.82 -41.39 -2.02
C PHE A 176 32.38 -41.25 -2.56
N ARG A 177 31.49 -42.17 -2.15
CA ARG A 177 30.07 -42.08 -2.52
C ARG A 177 29.38 -40.90 -1.86
N MET A 178 29.69 -40.59 -0.60
CA MET A 178 29.19 -39.41 0.10
C MET A 178 29.67 -38.11 -0.56
N ILE A 179 30.96 -38.04 -0.93
CA ILE A 179 31.53 -36.91 -1.67
C ILE A 179 30.75 -36.71 -2.96
N SER A 180 30.57 -37.75 -3.78
CA SER A 180 29.82 -37.65 -5.03
C SER A 180 28.37 -37.23 -4.83
N LEU A 181 27.69 -37.78 -3.82
CA LEU A 181 26.31 -37.44 -3.48
C LEU A 181 26.21 -35.96 -3.07
N ASN A 182 27.09 -35.51 -2.19
CA ASN A 182 27.09 -34.15 -1.69
C ASN A 182 27.45 -33.13 -2.78
N GLN A 183 28.34 -33.47 -3.72
CA GLN A 183 28.63 -32.65 -4.91
C GLN A 183 27.38 -32.49 -5.78
N HIS A 184 26.70 -33.59 -6.08
CA HIS A 184 25.49 -33.57 -6.89
C HIS A 184 24.41 -32.70 -6.24
N LYS A 185 24.19 -32.88 -4.93
CA LYS A 185 23.16 -32.12 -4.23
C LYS A 185 23.47 -30.62 -4.14
N THR A 186 24.74 -30.27 -3.93
CA THR A 186 25.19 -28.87 -3.97
C THR A 186 24.92 -28.23 -5.33
N TYR A 187 25.14 -28.98 -6.43
CA TYR A 187 24.82 -28.50 -7.77
C TYR A 187 23.31 -28.27 -7.97
N GLU A 188 22.46 -29.20 -7.53
CA GLU A 188 20.99 -29.04 -7.58
C GLU A 188 20.52 -27.79 -6.81
N LEU A 189 21.10 -27.56 -5.62
CA LEU A 189 20.78 -26.38 -4.80
C LEU A 189 21.24 -25.09 -5.48
N TYR A 190 22.43 -25.08 -6.08
CA TYR A 190 22.93 -23.93 -6.82
C TYR A 190 22.06 -23.62 -8.06
N GLU A 191 21.63 -24.65 -8.79
CA GLU A 191 20.71 -24.47 -9.92
C GLU A 191 19.36 -23.92 -9.45
N SER A 192 18.82 -24.45 -8.36
CA SER A 192 17.59 -23.95 -7.74
C SER A 192 17.71 -22.49 -7.30
N LEU A 193 18.82 -22.13 -6.64
CA LEU A 193 19.14 -20.74 -6.28
C LEU A 193 19.21 -19.83 -7.51
N SER A 194 19.85 -20.30 -8.58
CA SER A 194 19.97 -19.53 -9.83
C SER A 194 18.61 -19.31 -10.50
N GLN A 195 17.71 -20.29 -10.46
CA GLN A 195 16.34 -20.15 -10.96
C GLN A 195 15.56 -19.13 -10.13
N ILE A 196 15.64 -19.22 -8.80
CA ILE A 196 15.00 -18.27 -7.88
C ILE A 196 15.45 -16.82 -8.17
N LEU A 197 16.74 -16.60 -8.41
CA LEU A 197 17.28 -15.27 -8.72
C LEU A 197 16.87 -14.74 -10.11
N LYS A 198 16.56 -15.62 -11.07
CA LYS A 198 16.13 -15.23 -12.42
C LYS A 198 14.65 -14.88 -12.51
N GLU A 199 13.81 -15.42 -11.62
CA GLU A 199 12.38 -15.08 -11.57
C GLU A 199 12.11 -13.66 -11.02
N GLU A 200 13.15 -12.95 -10.57
CA GLU A 200 13.07 -11.58 -10.06
C GLU A 200 13.27 -10.49 -11.14
N ASP A 201 13.73 -10.86 -12.35
CA ASP A 201 13.88 -9.98 -13.54
C ASP A 201 12.65 -10.04 -14.48
#